data_AF-A0A9P0KLN3-F1
#
_entry.id   AF-A0A9P0KLN3-F1
#
_cell.length_a   1.000
_cell.length_b   1.000
_cell.length_c   1.000
_cell.angle_alpha   90.00
_cell.angle_beta   90.00
_cell.angle_gamma   90.00
#
_symmetry.space_group_name_H-M   'P 1'
#
loop_
_entity.id
_entity.type
_entity.pdbx_description
1 polymer ?
#
loop_
_entity_poly.entity_id
_entity_poly.type
_entity_poly.pdbx_seq_one_letter_code
_entity_poly.pdbx_strand_id
1 'polypeptide(L)'
;MCSKEDILALMIISEVCDEDDIESKTRKPRTWVKKWLLEKETFSSWRLLPHLIGSEPVDYKNYFRITFDELLYKVGPFITKQNTLMREAISAETRKLLSDS
;
A
#
# COMPACT_ATOMS: atom_id res chain seq x y z
N MET A 1 27.82 23.84 -6.27
CA MET A 1 28.39 22.91 -5.26
C MET A 1 27.29 22.68 -4.24
N CYS A 2 26.64 21.52 -4.25
CA CYS A 2 25.58 21.22 -3.29
C CYS A 2 26.15 21.20 -1.87
N SER A 3 25.46 21.84 -0.93
CA SER A 3 25.80 21.80 0.49
C SER A 3 25.74 20.35 0.98
N LYS A 4 26.44 20.04 2.07
CA LYS A 4 26.39 18.70 2.70
C LYS A 4 24.96 18.32 3.09
N GLU A 5 24.14 19.34 3.37
CA GLU A 5 22.71 19.20 3.66
C GLU A 5 21.92 18.78 2.42
N ASP A 6 22.24 19.33 1.24
CA ASP A 6 21.61 18.93 -0.03
C ASP A 6 21.98 17.49 -0.41
N ILE A 7 23.21 17.08 -0.12
CA ILE A 7 23.68 15.70 -0.35
C ILE A 7 22.97 14.72 0.58
N LEU A 8 22.80 15.07 1.86
CA LEU A 8 22.06 14.27 2.82
C LEU A 8 20.58 14.16 2.42
N ALA A 9 19.98 15.28 2.00
CA ALA A 9 18.61 15.30 1.50
C ALA A 9 18.44 14.41 0.26
N LEU A 10 19.37 14.46 -0.71
CA LEU A 10 19.37 13.58 -1.87
C LEU A 10 19.51 12.09 -1.49
N MET A 11 20.33 11.78 -0.49
CA MET A 11 20.52 10.40 0.00
C MET A 11 19.26 9.88 0.69
N ILE A 12 18.59 10.71 1.49
CA ILE A 12 17.31 10.38 2.13
C ILE A 12 16.21 10.24 1.06
N ILE A 13 16.17 11.13 0.07
CA ILE A 13 15.22 11.06 -1.04
C ILE A 13 15.45 9.78 -1.87
N SER A 14 16.69 9.36 -2.09
CA SER A 14 16.99 8.11 -2.80
C SER A 14 16.64 6.84 -2.01
N GLU A 15 16.61 6.90 -0.67
CA GLU A 15 16.20 5.78 0.19
C GLU A 15 14.67 5.73 0.38
N VAL A 16 14.02 6.90 0.37
CA VAL A 16 12.56 7.06 0.58
C VAL A 16 11.78 6.93 -0.74
N CYS A 17 12.35 7.39 -1.85
CA CYS A 17 11.92 6.98 -3.16
C CYS A 17 12.46 5.57 -3.37
N ASP A 18 11.68 4.57 -2.94
CA ASP A 18 11.74 3.24 -3.55
C ASP A 18 11.95 3.44 -5.05
N GLU A 19 12.96 2.77 -5.63
CA GLU A 19 13.20 2.78 -7.06
C GLU A 19 11.87 2.50 -7.77
N ASP A 20 11.18 3.55 -8.22
CA ASP A 20 10.06 3.44 -9.14
C ASP A 20 10.68 2.91 -10.43
N ASP A 21 10.70 1.58 -10.51
CA ASP A 21 11.04 0.74 -11.63
C ASP A 21 11.41 1.56 -12.88
N ILE A 22 12.70 1.85 -13.06
CA ILE A 22 13.27 2.10 -14.39
C ILE A 22 13.30 0.73 -15.10
N GLU A 23 12.15 0.08 -15.17
CA GLU A 23 11.92 -1.09 -15.98
C GLU A 23 11.88 -0.56 -17.41
N SER A 24 12.97 -0.82 -18.13
CA SER A 24 13.03 -0.66 -19.58
C SER A 24 11.70 -1.10 -20.19
N LYS A 25 11.10 -0.26 -21.06
CA LYS A 25 9.81 -0.45 -21.73
C LYS A 25 9.75 -1.67 -22.68
N THR A 26 10.46 -2.74 -22.38
CA THR A 26 10.23 -4.03 -23.02
C THR A 26 8.99 -4.64 -22.38
N ARG A 27 7.91 -4.73 -23.16
CA ARG A 27 6.66 -5.33 -22.69
C ARG A 27 6.95 -6.78 -22.34
N LYS A 28 6.99 -7.10 -21.05
CA LYS A 28 7.06 -8.50 -20.58
C LYS A 28 5.90 -9.28 -21.21
N PRO A 29 6.14 -10.51 -21.71
CA PRO A 29 5.08 -11.34 -22.24
C PRO A 29 3.98 -11.54 -21.18
N ARG A 30 2.72 -11.57 -21.60
CA ARG A 30 1.59 -11.82 -20.69
C ARG A 30 1.73 -13.19 -20.05
N THR A 31 1.98 -13.20 -18.74
CA THR A 31 1.93 -14.42 -17.93
C THR A 31 0.47 -14.74 -17.62
N TRP A 32 0.01 -15.95 -17.95
CA TRP A 32 -1.38 -16.37 -17.71
C TRP A 32 -1.69 -16.57 -16.23
N VAL A 33 -0.74 -17.12 -15.47
CA VAL A 33 -0.86 -17.32 -14.01
C VAL A 33 0.48 -17.00 -13.37
N LYS A 34 0.46 -16.21 -12.29
CA LYS A 34 1.67 -15.90 -11.52
C LYS A 34 2.12 -17.12 -10.71
N LYS A 35 3.43 -17.37 -10.64
CA LYS A 35 3.98 -18.54 -9.93
C LYS A 35 3.64 -18.52 -8.44
N TRP A 36 3.77 -17.37 -7.79
CA TRP A 36 3.41 -17.21 -6.38
C TRP A 36 1.93 -17.50 -6.10
N LEU A 37 1.05 -17.30 -7.09
CA LEU A 37 -0.38 -17.58 -6.95
C LEU A 37 -0.66 -19.09 -6.89
N LEU A 38 0.12 -19.89 -7.63
CA LEU A 38 0.07 -21.36 -7.56
C LEU A 38 0.61 -21.88 -6.23
N GLU A 39 1.57 -21.19 -5.65
CA GLU A 39 2.22 -21.56 -4.39
C GLU A 39 1.49 -20.97 -3.15
N LYS A 40 0.44 -20.17 -3.37
CA LYS A 40 -0.32 -19.49 -2.31
C LYS A 40 -0.94 -20.46 -1.30
N GLU A 41 -1.38 -21.64 -1.74
CA GLU A 41 -1.95 -22.65 -0.84
C GLU A 41 -0.88 -23.35 0.01
N THR A 42 0.35 -23.42 -0.50
CA THR A 42 1.49 -24.06 0.16
C THR A 42 2.16 -23.15 1.18
N PHE A 43 2.13 -21.84 0.96
CA PHE A 43 2.69 -20.85 1.88
C PHE A 43 1.63 -20.34 2.86
N SER A 44 1.95 -20.38 4.16
CA SER A 44 1.26 -19.52 5.13
C SER A 44 1.40 -18.06 4.70
N SER A 45 0.35 -17.25 4.83
CA SER A 45 0.32 -15.84 4.38
C SER A 45 1.53 -15.02 4.84
N TRP A 46 2.05 -15.31 6.03
CA TRP A 46 3.25 -14.68 6.58
C TRP A 46 4.53 -14.97 5.78
N ARG A 47 4.67 -16.17 5.20
CA ARG A 47 5.83 -16.56 4.39
C ARG A 47 5.73 -16.05 2.95
N LEU A 48 4.53 -15.75 2.47
CA LEU A 48 4.27 -15.23 1.13
C LEU A 48 4.70 -13.76 0.99
N LEU A 49 4.51 -12.95 2.03
CA LEU A 49 4.79 -11.50 1.98
C LEU A 49 6.28 -11.18 1.69
N PRO A 50 7.27 -11.77 2.39
CA PRO A 50 8.69 -11.52 2.08
C PRO A 50 9.05 -11.97 0.65
N HIS A 51 8.41 -13.03 0.16
CA HIS A 51 8.63 -13.54 -1.19
C HIS A 51 8.08 -12.56 -2.24
N LEU A 52 6.90 -11.98 -2.02
CA LEU A 52 6.31 -10.99 -2.91
C LEU A 52 7.08 -9.67 -2.92
N ILE A 53 7.54 -9.20 -1.75
CA ILE A 53 8.35 -7.97 -1.63
C ILE A 53 9.63 -8.08 -2.47
N GLY A 54 10.32 -9.22 -2.40
CA GLY A 54 11.58 -9.42 -3.13
C GLY A 54 11.44 -9.79 -4.61
N SER A 55 10.29 -10.29 -5.06
CA SER A 55 10.11 -10.80 -6.43
C SER A 55 9.19 -9.95 -7.31
N GLU A 56 8.08 -9.46 -6.76
CA GLU A 56 7.03 -8.76 -7.52
C GLU A 56 6.38 -7.66 -6.65
N PRO A 57 7.00 -6.47 -6.53
CA PRO A 57 6.53 -5.40 -5.64
C PRO A 57 5.13 -4.85 -6.01
N VAL A 58 4.79 -4.86 -7.29
CA VAL A 58 3.45 -4.47 -7.76
C VAL A 58 2.38 -5.46 -7.28
N ASP A 59 2.68 -6.76 -7.36
CA ASP A 59 1.77 -7.82 -6.92
C ASP A 59 1.67 -7.88 -5.40
N TYR A 60 2.74 -7.55 -4.67
CA TYR A 60 2.71 -7.28 -3.22
C TYR A 60 1.65 -6.23 -2.88
N LYS A 61 1.73 -5.05 -3.52
CA LYS A 61 0.77 -3.95 -3.28
C LYS A 61 -0.66 -4.38 -3.60
N ASN A 62 -0.86 -5.13 -4.67
CA ASN A 62 -2.18 -5.64 -5.05
C ASN A 62 -2.72 -6.67 -4.04
N TYR A 63 -1.88 -7.59 -3.59
CA TYR A 63 -2.24 -8.57 -2.55
C TYR A 63 -2.64 -7.90 -1.23
N PHE A 64 -1.90 -6.86 -0.83
CA PHE A 64 -2.19 -6.10 0.38
C PHE A 64 -3.51 -5.33 0.26
N ARG A 65 -3.84 -4.78 -0.91
CA ARG A 65 -5.14 -4.11 -1.14
C ARG A 65 -6.32 -5.08 -0.94
N ILE A 66 -6.26 -6.26 -1.56
CA ILE A 66 -7.34 -7.25 -1.45
C ILE A 66 -7.54 -7.70 0.01
N THR A 67 -6.45 -8.01 0.70
CA THR A 67 -6.53 -8.47 2.10
C THR A 67 -6.95 -7.35 3.06
N PHE A 68 -6.53 -6.11 2.80
CA PHE A 68 -6.94 -4.96 3.58
C PHE A 68 -8.43 -4.64 3.38
N ASP A 69 -8.95 -4.70 2.15
CA ASP A 69 -10.37 -4.45 1.89
C ASP A 69 -11.26 -5.48 2.59
N GLU A 70 -10.87 -6.76 2.61
CA GLU A 70 -11.58 -7.81 3.33
C GLU A 70 -11.54 -7.57 4.85
N LEU A 71 -10.36 -7.19 5.37
CA LEU A 71 -10.21 -6.83 6.78
C LEU A 71 -11.10 -5.63 7.11
N LEU A 72 -11.05 -4.57 6.29
CA LEU A 72 -11.82 -3.35 6.47
C LEU A 72 -13.31 -3.61 6.40
N TYR A 73 -13.78 -4.53 5.55
CA TYR A 73 -15.17 -4.96 5.53
C TYR A 73 -15.58 -5.60 6.87
N LYS A 74 -14.71 -6.43 7.45
CA LYS A 74 -14.96 -7.10 8.74
C LYS A 74 -14.90 -6.14 9.93
N VAL A 75 -13.92 -5.25 9.98
CA VAL A 75 -13.73 -4.31 11.10
C VAL A 75 -14.55 -3.02 10.95
N GLY A 76 -14.97 -2.70 9.73
CA GLY A 76 -15.70 -1.49 9.34
C GLY A 76 -16.86 -1.16 10.28
N PRO A 77 -17.77 -2.10 10.57
CA PRO A 77 -18.88 -1.86 11.49
C PRO A 77 -18.44 -1.43 12.90
N PHE A 78 -17.27 -1.86 13.36
CA PHE A 78 -16.75 -1.58 14.70
C PHE A 78 -15.94 -0.28 14.77
N ILE A 79 -15.25 0.09 13.69
CA ILE A 79 -14.41 1.30 13.63
C ILE A 79 -15.15 2.51 13.07
N THR A 80 -16.33 2.31 12.45
CA THR A 80 -17.17 3.39 11.95
C THR A 80 -17.71 4.19 13.13
N LYS A 81 -17.41 5.50 13.14
CA LYS A 81 -17.92 6.42 14.17
C LYS A 81 -19.44 6.50 14.07
N GLN A 82 -20.10 6.15 15.16
CA GLN A 82 -21.55 6.26 15.29
C GLN A 82 -21.96 7.62 15.86
N ASN A 83 -23.17 8.06 15.53
CA ASN A 83 -23.82 9.14 16.25
C ASN A 83 -24.06 8.71 17.70
N THR A 84 -23.78 9.61 18.63
CA THR A 84 -24.10 9.44 20.05
C THR A 84 -25.08 10.55 20.47
N LEU A 85 -25.76 10.35 21.60
CA LEU A 85 -26.71 11.35 22.14
C LEU A 85 -26.08 12.74 22.33
N MET A 86 -24.77 12.81 22.58
CA MET A 86 -24.04 14.06 22.84
C MET A 86 -23.21 14.56 21.66
N ARG A 87 -23.10 13.77 20.57
CA ARG A 87 -22.21 14.09 19.45
C ARG A 87 -22.60 13.35 18.19
N GLU A 88 -22.79 14.09 17.11
CA GLU A 88 -22.90 13.53 15.77
C GLU A 88 -21.52 13.13 15.22
N ALA A 89 -21.49 12.01 14.51
CA ALA A 89 -20.38 11.58 13.71
C ALA A 89 -20.18 12.58 12.57
N ILE A 90 -18.97 13.13 12.49
CA ILE A 90 -18.60 14.11 11.46
C ILE A 90 -18.67 13.41 10.10
N SER A 91 -19.52 13.93 9.21
CA SER A 91 -19.63 13.43 7.84
C SER A 91 -18.31 13.62 7.08
N ALA A 92 -18.10 12.81 6.04
CA ALA A 92 -16.90 12.92 5.21
C ALA A 92 -16.75 14.33 4.58
N GLU A 93 -17.86 14.96 4.22
CA GLU A 93 -17.93 16.30 3.64
C GLU A 93 -17.46 17.37 4.63
N THR A 94 -18.01 17.34 5.85
CA THR A 94 -17.62 18.28 6.91
C THR A 94 -16.15 18.11 7.31
N ARG A 95 -15.64 16.88 7.32
CA ARG A 95 -14.22 16.62 7.60
C ARG A 95 -13.30 17.22 6.53
N LYS A 96 -13.68 17.13 5.26
CA LYS A 96 -12.90 17.70 4.16
C LYS A 96 -12.78 19.21 4.29
N LEU A 97 -13.90 19.90 4.53
CA LEU A 97 -13.93 21.35 4.74
C LEU A 97 -13.05 21.82 5.92
N LEU A 98 -13.01 21.05 7.01
CA LEU A 98 -12.18 21.35 8.19
C LEU A 98 -10.68 21.08 7.97
N SER A 99 -10.32 20.24 7.00
CA SER A 99 -8.91 19.97 6.66
C SER A 99 -8.31 21.03 5.73
N ASP A 100 -9.17 21.74 5.00
CA ASP A 100 -8.79 22.75 3.99
C ASP A 100 -8.84 24.19 4.57
N SER A 101 -9.19 24.36 5.85
CA SER A 101 -9.24 25.64 6.59
C SER A 101 -8.07 25.77 7.57
#